data_AF-A0A4W4FVN1-F1
#
_entry.id   AF-A0A4W4FVN1-F1
#
_cell.length_a   1.000
_cell.length_b   1.000
_cell.length_c   1.000
_cell.angle_alpha   90.00
_cell.angle_beta   90.00
_cell.angle_gamma   90.00
#
_symmetry.space_group_name_H-M   'P 1'
#
loop_
_entity.id
_entity.type
_entity.pdbx_description
1 polymer ?
#
loop_
_entity_poly.entity_id
_entity_poly.type
_entity_poly.pdbx_seq_one_letter_code
_entity_poly.pdbx_strand_id
1 'polypeptide(L)'
;MILANTKTINMKFKLAFTFWNIHRCLNSNTFSFKLQIIVCCRFVIDLKTGTNDDGNIAFHFSACMSHVCCDTFRNRAWEKQYNTAWSPFAKGAAFDMFMVIKQEGYEVIVNGQVFCMFNHRMPLESVGLLTNN
;
A
#
# COMPACT_ATOMS: atom_id res chain seq x y z
N MET A 1 7.94 -9.90 26.82
CA MET A 1 7.62 -10.73 25.64
C MET A 1 6.40 -10.11 24.98
N ILE A 2 6.59 -9.23 24.01
CA ILE A 2 5.48 -8.52 23.36
C ILE A 2 4.98 -9.43 22.24
N LEU A 3 3.77 -9.97 22.40
CA LEU A 3 3.07 -10.73 21.38
C LEU A 3 2.85 -9.82 20.16
N ALA A 4 3.51 -10.13 19.04
CA ALA A 4 3.27 -9.48 17.77
C ALA A 4 1.92 -9.96 17.23
N ASN A 5 0.87 -9.16 17.40
CA ASN A 5 -0.41 -9.37 16.75
C ASN A 5 -0.24 -9.21 15.24
N THR A 6 -0.13 -10.31 14.51
CA THR A 6 0.00 -10.33 13.04
C THR A 6 -1.29 -9.88 12.37
N LYS A 7 -1.28 -8.67 11.79
CA LYS A 7 -2.40 -8.08 11.04
C LYS A 7 -2.38 -8.51 9.57
N THR A 8 -3.39 -9.25 9.12
CA THR A 8 -3.53 -9.66 7.71
C THR A 8 -4.11 -8.51 6.88
N ILE A 9 -3.32 -7.97 5.95
CA ILE A 9 -3.76 -6.95 5.01
C ILE A 9 -4.16 -7.62 3.70
N ASN A 10 -5.44 -7.48 3.33
CA ASN A 10 -5.95 -7.95 2.04
C ASN A 10 -5.63 -6.93 0.95
N MET A 11 -4.63 -7.22 0.11
CA MET A 11 -4.30 -6.40 -1.07
C MET A 11 -5.12 -6.90 -2.27
N LYS A 12 -5.97 -6.04 -2.84
CA LYS A 12 -6.67 -6.33 -4.11
C LYS A 12 -5.92 -5.67 -5.27
N PHE A 13 -5.40 -6.50 -6.17
CA PHE A 13 -4.76 -6.03 -7.40
C PHE A 13 -5.78 -6.08 -8.55
N LYS A 14 -5.88 -5.00 -9.33
CA LYS A 14 -6.77 -4.92 -10.50
C LYS A 14 -5.93 -4.73 -11.76
N LEU A 15 -5.45 -5.83 -12.36
CA LEU A 15 -5.13 -6.07 -13.79
C LEU A 15 -4.25 -7.32 -13.97
N ALA A 16 -4.10 -7.82 -15.20
CA ALA A 16 -3.48 -9.10 -15.54
C ALA A 16 -1.97 -9.13 -15.22
N PHE A 17 -1.57 -10.02 -14.31
CA PHE A 17 -0.16 -10.26 -13.93
C PHE A 17 0.23 -11.70 -14.25
N THR A 18 1.42 -11.89 -14.81
CA THR A 18 2.09 -13.20 -14.83
C THR A 18 3.12 -13.27 -13.70
N PHE A 19 2.94 -14.29 -12.86
CA PHE A 19 3.73 -14.74 -11.70
C PHE A 19 3.68 -13.89 -10.43
N TRP A 20 3.29 -14.56 -9.33
CA TRP A 20 3.13 -14.02 -7.99
C TRP A 20 4.16 -14.66 -7.05
N ASN A 21 4.91 -13.83 -6.33
CA ASN A 21 5.59 -14.21 -5.09
C ASN A 21 5.38 -13.06 -4.09
N ILE A 22 4.29 -13.11 -3.33
CA ILE A 22 4.14 -12.27 -2.14
C ILE A 22 4.89 -12.98 -1.02
N HIS A 23 6.06 -12.45 -0.64
CA HIS A 23 6.75 -12.90 0.56
C HIS A 23 6.33 -11.99 1.72
N ARG A 24 5.40 -12.47 2.55
CA ARG A 24 5.10 -11.83 3.83
C ARG A 24 6.24 -12.13 4.79
N CYS A 25 7.01 -11.12 5.19
CA CYS A 25 7.96 -11.29 6.29
C CYS A 25 7.18 -11.19 7.62
N LEU A 26 7.05 -12.32 8.32
CA LEU A 26 6.10 -12.54 9.43
C LEU A 26 6.41 -11.74 10.72
N ASN A 27 7.50 -10.97 10.79
CA ASN A 27 7.98 -10.35 12.04
C ASN A 27 8.18 -8.83 11.99
N SER A 28 7.83 -8.15 10.90
CA SER A 28 8.05 -6.71 10.72
C SER A 28 6.79 -5.99 10.26
N ASN A 29 6.60 -4.72 10.64
CA ASN A 29 5.56 -3.81 10.12
C ASN A 29 5.78 -3.46 8.63
N THR A 30 6.30 -4.40 7.85
CA THR A 30 6.76 -4.22 6.47
C THR A 30 6.07 -5.24 5.59
N PHE A 31 5.45 -4.74 4.53
CA PHE A 31 4.90 -5.56 3.45
C PHE A 31 5.80 -5.41 2.24
N SER A 32 6.20 -6.53 1.65
CA SER A 32 7.00 -6.55 0.43
C SER A 32 6.30 -7.38 -0.65
N PHE A 33 6.43 -6.92 -1.87
CA PHE A 33 6.00 -7.65 -3.06
C PHE A 33 6.94 -7.29 -4.21
N LYS A 34 7.20 -8.27 -5.06
CA LYS A 34 7.92 -8.06 -6.32
C LYS A 34 6.91 -8.09 -7.44
N LEU A 35 6.90 -7.05 -8.26
CA LEU A 35 5.96 -6.94 -9.38
C LEU A 35 6.71 -6.63 -10.68
N GLN A 36 6.24 -7.24 -11.76
CA GLN A 36 6.67 -6.89 -13.10
C GLN A 36 5.47 -6.37 -13.88
N ILE A 37 5.53 -5.09 -14.27
CA ILE A 37 4.46 -4.47 -15.08
C ILE A 37 4.82 -4.62 -16.56
N ILE A 38 4.24 -5.64 -17.20
CA ILE A 38 4.49 -5.93 -18.62
C ILE A 38 3.63 -5.00 -19.50
N VAL A 39 2.35 -4.82 -19.15
CA VAL A 39 1.42 -3.96 -19.91
C VAL A 39 0.40 -3.32 -18.95
N CYS A 40 0.80 -2.30 -18.20
CA CYS A 40 -0.15 -1.58 -17.35
C CYS A 40 0.18 -0.09 -17.28
N CYS A 41 -0.79 0.77 -17.59
CA CYS A 41 -0.64 2.22 -17.50
C CYS A 41 -0.85 2.74 -16.06
N ARG A 42 -1.42 1.90 -15.17
CA ARG A 42 -1.74 2.25 -13.78
C ARG A 42 -1.98 1.03 -12.89
N PHE A 43 -1.40 0.99 -11.69
CA PHE A 43 -1.78 0.03 -10.66
C PHE A 43 -2.18 0.73 -9.36
N VAL A 44 -2.94 0.02 -8.53
CA VAL A 44 -3.49 0.53 -7.26
C VAL A 44 -3.21 -0.45 -6.14
N ILE A 45 -2.85 0.08 -4.97
CA ILE A 45 -2.72 -0.64 -3.71
C ILE A 45 -3.53 0.09 -2.65
N ASP A 46 -4.45 -0.62 -2.01
CA ASP A 46 -5.28 -0.08 -0.92
C ASP A 46 -4.98 -0.79 0.39
N LEU A 47 -4.65 -0.02 1.43
CA LEU A 47 -4.63 -0.49 2.82
C LEU A 47 -5.97 -0.12 3.46
N LYS A 48 -6.81 -1.14 3.70
CA LYS A 48 -8.16 -0.96 4.26
C LYS A 48 -8.18 -1.08 5.79
N THR A 49 -9.17 -0.46 6.41
CA THR A 49 -9.46 -0.66 7.84
C THR A 49 -10.16 -2.00 8.07
N GLY A 50 -9.96 -2.58 9.25
CA GLY A 50 -10.30 -3.99 9.55
C GLY A 50 -11.71 -4.26 10.06
N THR A 51 -12.54 -3.24 10.23
CA THR A 51 -13.84 -3.39 10.90
C THR A 51 -14.97 -3.01 9.96
N ASN A 52 -15.73 -4.02 9.53
CA ASN A 52 -17.11 -3.95 9.05
C ASN A 52 -17.42 -2.89 7.98
N ASP A 53 -17.29 -3.24 6.69
CA ASP A 53 -18.00 -2.61 5.55
C ASP A 53 -18.05 -1.06 5.49
N ASP A 54 -17.22 -0.35 6.26
CA ASP A 54 -17.15 1.11 6.28
C ASP A 54 -16.61 1.65 4.94
N GLY A 55 -15.95 0.77 4.18
CA GLY A 55 -15.34 1.05 2.90
C GLY A 55 -14.11 1.93 3.02
N ASN A 56 -13.62 2.19 4.24
CA ASN A 56 -12.53 3.12 4.48
C ASN A 56 -11.20 2.53 3.97
N ILE A 57 -10.40 3.41 3.38
CA ILE A 57 -9.07 3.11 2.86
C ILE A 57 -8.12 4.06 3.59
N ALA A 58 -7.35 3.51 4.53
CA ALA A 58 -6.37 4.27 5.30
C ALA A 58 -5.25 4.82 4.40
N PHE A 59 -4.86 4.05 3.38
CA PHE A 59 -3.88 4.46 2.39
C PHE A 59 -4.21 3.89 1.01
N HIS A 60 -4.56 4.78 0.08
CA HIS A 60 -4.74 4.52 -1.34
C HIS A 60 -3.48 4.96 -2.07
N PHE A 61 -2.78 4.03 -2.70
CA PHE A 61 -1.60 4.29 -3.52
C PHE A 61 -1.92 3.94 -4.97
N SER A 62 -1.97 4.95 -5.84
CA SER A 62 -2.35 4.82 -7.25
C SER A 62 -1.24 5.32 -8.14
N ALA A 63 -0.45 4.40 -8.67
CA ALA A 63 0.71 4.70 -9.49
C ALA A 63 0.38 4.57 -10.97
N CYS A 64 0.64 5.61 -11.74
CA CYS A 64 0.71 5.55 -13.20
C CYS A 64 2.14 5.86 -13.68
N MET A 65 2.37 5.86 -14.99
CA MET A 65 3.71 6.05 -15.55
C MET A 65 4.30 7.45 -15.35
N SER A 66 3.47 8.48 -15.11
CA SER A 66 3.93 9.86 -14.95
C SER A 66 3.94 10.35 -13.51
N HIS A 67 3.07 9.81 -12.66
CA HIS A 67 2.95 10.24 -11.26
C HIS A 67 2.32 9.15 -10.39
N VAL A 68 2.45 9.35 -9.08
CA VAL A 68 1.77 8.57 -8.05
C VAL A 68 0.81 9.49 -7.30
N CYS A 69 -0.40 9.00 -7.09
CA CYS A 69 -1.40 9.61 -6.23
C CYS A 69 -1.49 8.83 -4.92
N CYS A 70 -1.44 9.54 -3.79
CA CYS A 70 -1.64 8.99 -2.46
C CYS A 70 -2.84 9.68 -1.82
N ASP A 71 -3.76 8.90 -1.24
CA ASP A 71 -4.93 9.47 -0.56
C ASP A 71 -5.48 8.57 0.55
N THR A 72 -6.48 9.06 1.25
CA THR A 72 -7.29 8.35 2.23
C THR A 72 -8.75 8.47 1.82
N PHE A 73 -9.48 7.36 1.86
CA PHE A 73 -10.93 7.35 1.69
C PHE A 73 -11.55 7.10 3.05
N ARG A 74 -12.29 8.09 3.57
CA ARG A 74 -12.90 8.02 4.89
C ARG A 74 -14.30 8.60 4.85
N ASN A 75 -15.25 7.98 5.54
CA ASN A 75 -16.64 8.45 5.62
C ASN A 75 -17.27 8.64 4.23
N ARG A 76 -17.00 7.69 3.32
CA ARG A 76 -17.49 7.68 1.92
C ARG A 76 -16.99 8.83 1.04
N ALA A 77 -15.92 9.52 1.43
CA ALA A 77 -15.31 10.59 0.64
C ALA A 77 -13.79 10.44 0.56
N TRP A 78 -13.22 10.91 -0.54
CA TRP A 78 -11.78 11.10 -0.68
C TRP A 78 -11.34 12.34 0.11
N GLU A 79 -10.22 12.23 0.80
CA GLU A 79 -9.60 13.37 1.47
C GLU A 79 -8.70 14.16 0.51
N LYS A 80 -7.76 14.96 1.04
CA LYS A 80 -6.86 15.75 0.20
C LYS A 80 -5.82 14.86 -0.47
N GLN A 81 -5.98 14.59 -1.75
CA GLN A 81 -4.98 13.86 -2.53
C GLN A 81 -3.59 14.51 -2.50
N TYR A 82 -2.55 13.67 -2.36
CA TYR A 82 -1.15 14.04 -2.58
C TYR A 82 -0.67 13.45 -3.91
N ASN A 83 -0.06 14.28 -4.76
CA ASN A 83 0.47 13.86 -6.06
C ASN A 83 1.97 14.09 -6.10
N THR A 84 2.70 13.08 -6.54
CA THR A 84 4.12 13.24 -6.88
C THR A 84 4.28 13.87 -8.25
N ALA A 85 5.40 14.55 -8.48
CA ALA A 85 5.72 15.12 -9.79
C ALA A 85 6.22 14.07 -10.79
N TRP A 86 6.57 12.87 -10.33
CA TRP A 86 7.16 11.80 -11.12
C TRP A 86 6.77 10.42 -10.59
N SER A 87 7.01 9.38 -11.38
CA SER A 87 6.76 7.98 -11.02
C SER A 87 8.06 7.17 -11.04
N PRO A 88 8.30 6.28 -10.05
CA PRO A 88 9.46 5.40 -10.03
C PRO A 88 9.24 4.14 -10.89
N PHE A 89 8.07 4.02 -11.53
CA PHE A 89 7.69 2.85 -12.32
C PHE A 89 7.75 3.15 -13.81
N ALA A 90 8.37 2.26 -14.57
CA ALA A 90 8.46 2.34 -16.02
C ALA A 90 7.79 1.14 -16.69
N LYS A 91 7.21 1.38 -17.88
CA LYS A 91 6.55 0.32 -18.66
C LYS A 91 7.56 -0.74 -19.07
N GLY A 92 7.23 -2.01 -18.83
CA GLY A 92 8.08 -3.15 -19.18
C GLY A 92 9.23 -3.40 -18.19
N ALA A 93 9.45 -2.52 -17.21
CA ALA A 93 10.46 -2.71 -16.18
C ALA A 93 9.88 -3.47 -14.97
N ALA A 94 10.67 -4.40 -14.43
CA ALA A 94 10.41 -4.99 -13.12
C ALA A 94 10.80 -4.00 -12.01
N PHE A 95 10.14 -4.10 -10.86
CA PHE A 95 10.50 -3.33 -9.67
C PHE A 95 10.32 -4.13 -8.39
N ASP A 96 11.11 -3.78 -7.39
CA ASP A 96 10.96 -4.23 -6.01
C ASP A 96 10.34 -3.09 -5.19
N MET A 97 9.22 -3.34 -4.51
CA MET A 97 8.53 -2.33 -3.71
C MET A 97 8.29 -2.82 -2.29
N PHE A 98 8.56 -1.94 -1.33
CA PHE A 98 8.29 -2.13 0.08
C PHE A 98 7.39 -1.01 0.58
N MET A 99 6.37 -1.37 1.35
CA MET A 99 5.63 -0.43 2.18
C MET A 99 5.97 -0.72 3.64
N VAL A 100 6.67 0.22 4.28
CA VAL A 100 7.02 0.15 5.69
C VAL A 100 6.05 1.02 6.46
N ILE A 101 5.37 0.43 7.43
CA ILE A 101 4.47 1.15 8.31
C ILE A 101 5.29 1.65 9.51
N LYS A 102 5.50 2.97 9.55
CA LYS A 102 6.20 3.66 10.63
C LYS A 102 5.21 4.39 11.54
N GLN A 103 5.71 5.00 12.61
CA GLN A 103 4.86 5.74 13.56
C GLN A 103 4.28 7.01 12.93
N GLU A 104 5.03 7.64 12.04
CA GLU A 104 4.70 8.87 11.32
C GLU A 104 3.79 8.64 10.11
N GLY A 105 3.87 7.47 9.47
CA GLY A 105 3.18 7.21 8.21
C GLY A 105 3.58 5.92 7.51
N TYR A 106 3.24 5.86 6.22
CA TYR A 106 3.63 4.79 5.29
C TYR A 106 4.81 5.23 4.44
N GLU A 107 5.96 4.60 4.64
CA GLU A 107 7.13 4.81 3.80
C GLU A 107 7.09 3.83 2.61
N VAL A 108 7.12 4.37 1.41
CA VAL A 108 7.20 3.61 0.17
C VAL A 108 8.65 3.61 -0.30
N ILE A 109 9.22 2.43 -0.45
CA ILE A 109 10.57 2.21 -0.98
C ILE A 109 10.42 1.48 -2.31
N VAL A 110 11.04 2.00 -3.37
CA VAL A 110 11.05 1.36 -4.69
C VAL A 110 12.50 1.19 -5.12
N ASN A 111 12.87 -0.03 -5.52
CA ASN A 111 14.23 -0.40 -5.93
C ASN A 111 15.31 0.03 -4.91
N GLY A 112 15.01 -0.13 -3.62
CA GLY A 112 15.91 0.20 -2.52
C GLY A 112 15.99 1.67 -2.14
N GLN A 113 15.27 2.58 -2.82
CA GLN A 113 15.25 4.01 -2.52
C GLN A 113 13.90 4.45 -1.95
N VAL A 114 13.93 5.31 -0.93
CA VAL A 114 12.71 5.94 -0.39
C VAL A 114 12.10 6.82 -1.47
N PHE A 115 10.89 6.47 -1.89
CA PHE A 115 10.14 7.21 -2.90
C PHE A 115 9.25 8.28 -2.26
N CYS A 116 8.44 7.90 -1.26
CA CYS A 116 7.59 8.85 -0.55
C CYS A 116 7.25 8.40 0.87
N MET A 117 6.92 9.38 1.72
CA MET A 117 6.29 9.18 3.02
C MET A 117 4.88 9.75 2.98
N PHE A 118 3.87 8.93 3.26
CA PHE A 118 2.49 9.37 3.41
C PHE A 118 2.10 9.33 4.89
N ASN A 119 1.96 10.50 5.51
CA ASN A 119 1.62 10.59 6.93
C ASN A 119 0.27 9.95 7.22
N HIS A 120 0.14 9.30 8.38
CA HIS A 120 -1.11 8.71 8.82
C HIS A 120 -2.22 9.76 8.90
N ARG A 121 -3.35 9.49 8.23
CA ARG A 121 -4.60 10.28 8.38
C ARG A 121 -5.67 9.55 9.20
N MET A 122 -5.42 8.28 9.48
CA MET A 122 -6.22 7.42 10.34
C MET A 122 -5.29 6.78 11.37
N PRO A 123 -5.78 6.44 12.58
CA PRO A 123 -4.99 5.75 13.58
C PRO A 123 -4.41 4.45 13.01
N LEU A 124 -3.12 4.18 13.28
CA LEU A 124 -2.44 2.97 12.81
C LEU A 124 -3.16 1.69 13.24
N GLU A 125 -3.79 1.74 14.41
CA GLU A 125 -4.58 0.67 15.00
C GLU A 125 -5.76 0.27 14.11
N SER A 126 -6.28 1.21 13.30
CA SER A 126 -7.43 0.98 12.40
C SER A 126 -7.07 0.18 11.15
N VAL A 127 -5.81 0.22 10.69
CA VAL A 127 -5.32 -0.55 9.53
C VAL A 127 -5.35 -2.04 9.88
N GLY A 128 -6.06 -2.85 9.11
CA GLY A 128 -6.71 -4.11 9.51
C GLY A 128 -6.21 -4.89 10.74
N LEU A 129 -6.89 -4.72 11.89
CA LEU A 129 -7.19 -5.77 12.88
C LEU A 129 -8.35 -6.61 12.31
N LEU A 130 -8.16 -7.91 12.08
CA LEU A 130 -9.30 -8.86 12.01
C LEU A 130 -9.58 -9.29 13.45
N THR A 131 -10.64 -8.79 14.08
CA THR A 131 -11.17 -9.40 15.30
C THR A 131 -12.14 -10.50 14.89
N ASN A 132 -11.78 -11.76 15.15
CA ASN A 132 -12.72 -12.88 15.04
C ASN A 132 -13.82 -12.69 16.10
N ASN A 133 -15.07 -12.77 15.67
CA ASN A 133 -16.16 -13.31 16.48
C ASN A 133 -16.61 -14.60 15.80
#